data_AF-A0AA37XK34-F1
#
_entry.id   AF-A0AA37XK34-F1
#
_cell.length_a   1.000
_cell.length_b   1.000
_cell.length_c   1.000
_cell.angle_alpha   90.00
_cell.angle_beta   90.00
_cell.angle_gamma   90.00
#
_symmetry.space_group_name_H-M   'P 1'
#
loop_
_entity.id
_entity.type
_entity.pdbx_description
1 polymer ?
#
loop_
_entity_poly.entity_id
_entity_poly.type
_entity_poly.pdbx_seq_one_letter_code
_entity_poly.pdbx_strand_id
1 'polypeptide(L)'
;MLIANSNRGDRFDARTFRQEETHETDLFCPSCHEPVFYKQGKVKLSHFAHFSRKMCNSFSEGETPEHLAGKDFLCNWSQTGELEAYLPKLQQRPDILYDHIAIEVQCSFLPIERFVERTQNYLKHGYYPWWLFGENFSLKNKFTNLQKAGTYYHRRGGLYLWLSKASEKEIWLVYHIGWHYQRGFFYRVKKWPIYSLKLNQLFTTIPSKPPSLQWDAKQYRFFIYKKLGQKQRKIVYLQEKLYLLGTTFQDLPDWCYEPSRYHFFFEDELLFLRFCYLKSHSFIEWAHQIKQLNHPWLYPLISQKEILQGIYLECQKLVGK
;
A
#
# COMPACT_ATOMS: atom_id res chain seq x y z
N MET A 1 -3.62 17.42 14.51
CA MET A 1 -4.74 17.37 13.57
C MET A 1 -5.05 18.77 13.11
N LEU A 2 -5.62 18.92 11.93
CA LEU A 2 -5.97 20.24 11.40
C LEU A 2 -7.40 20.66 11.72
N ILE A 3 -8.29 19.72 12.07
CA ILE A 3 -9.67 20.02 12.45
C ILE A 3 -9.93 19.74 13.92
N ALA A 4 -10.72 20.59 14.59
CA ALA A 4 -11.32 20.32 15.90
C ALA A 4 -12.78 20.77 15.93
N ASN A 5 -13.58 20.25 16.86
CA ASN A 5 -14.96 20.67 17.08
C ASN A 5 -15.12 21.39 18.43
N SER A 6 -16.03 22.36 18.51
CA SER A 6 -16.47 22.94 19.78
C SER A 6 -17.44 22.00 20.51
N ASN A 7 -17.71 22.27 21.79
CA ASN A 7 -18.83 21.69 22.54
C ASN A 7 -20.21 21.95 21.89
N ARG A 8 -20.35 23.01 21.09
CA ARG A 8 -21.57 23.36 20.34
C ARG A 8 -21.66 22.68 18.98
N GLY A 9 -20.62 21.95 18.56
CA GLY A 9 -20.54 21.26 17.27
C GLY A 9 -19.96 22.11 16.14
N ASP A 10 -19.48 23.32 16.43
CA ASP A 10 -18.79 24.16 15.44
C ASP A 10 -17.46 23.51 15.05
N ARG A 11 -17.12 23.58 13.77
CA ARG A 11 -15.89 22.99 13.25
C ARG A 11 -14.84 24.05 12.98
N PHE A 12 -13.65 23.86 13.54
CA PHE A 12 -12.53 24.78 13.42
C PHE A 12 -11.37 24.18 12.63
N ASP A 13 -10.79 24.99 11.74
CA ASP A 13 -9.58 24.68 10.98
C ASP A 13 -8.37 25.39 11.60
N ALA A 14 -7.37 24.64 12.03
CA ALA A 14 -6.17 25.14 12.69
C ALA A 14 -5.37 26.14 11.84
N ARG A 15 -5.55 26.12 10.51
CA ARG A 15 -4.85 27.02 9.58
C ARG A 15 -5.41 28.44 9.61
N THR A 16 -6.70 28.58 9.93
CA THR A 16 -7.39 29.87 10.01
C THR A 16 -7.82 30.24 11.43
N PHE A 17 -7.67 29.33 12.39
CA PHE A 17 -8.08 29.50 13.78
C PHE A 17 -7.31 30.63 14.49
N ARG A 18 -8.06 31.53 15.15
CA ARG A 18 -7.54 32.64 15.95
C ARG A 18 -7.90 32.42 17.41
N GLN A 19 -6.88 32.36 18.27
CA GLN A 19 -7.04 32.03 19.70
C GLN A 19 -7.83 33.09 20.49
N GLU A 20 -7.85 34.33 20.00
CA GLU A 20 -8.60 35.45 20.60
C GLU A 20 -10.13 35.26 20.52
N GLU A 21 -10.63 34.42 19.61
CA GLU A 21 -12.07 34.15 19.43
C GLU A 21 -12.65 33.20 20.49
N THR A 22 -11.80 32.58 21.33
CA THR A 22 -12.20 31.42 22.14
C THR A 22 -11.64 31.44 23.55
N HIS A 23 -11.66 32.58 24.25
CA HIS A 23 -11.21 32.63 25.66
C HIS A 23 -11.91 31.59 26.58
N GLU A 24 -12.97 30.90 26.12
CA GLU A 24 -13.68 29.83 26.85
C GLU A 24 -14.21 28.66 25.97
N THR A 25 -13.66 28.40 24.77
CA THR A 25 -14.21 27.32 23.92
C THR A 25 -13.44 26.02 24.10
N ASP A 26 -14.04 25.06 24.80
CA ASP A 26 -13.53 23.68 24.84
C ASP A 26 -13.52 23.09 23.42
N LEU A 27 -12.32 22.70 22.97
CA LEU A 27 -12.10 22.07 21.67
C LEU A 27 -11.93 20.57 21.85
N PHE A 28 -12.54 19.80 20.96
CA PHE A 28 -12.57 18.35 21.00
C PHE A 28 -12.15 17.75 19.66
N CYS A 29 -11.56 16.56 19.73
CA CYS A 29 -11.28 15.75 18.57
C CYS A 29 -12.60 15.28 17.92
N PRO A 30 -12.84 15.48 16.60
CA PRO A 30 -14.07 15.03 15.94
C PRO A 30 -14.29 13.52 15.94
N SER A 31 -13.26 12.73 16.29
CA SER A 31 -13.28 11.27 16.20
C SER A 31 -13.42 10.57 17.53
N CYS A 32 -12.71 11.01 18.57
CA CYS A 32 -12.78 10.40 19.90
C CYS A 32 -13.46 11.30 20.93
N HIS A 33 -13.82 12.53 20.56
CA HIS A 33 -14.45 13.52 21.44
C HIS A 33 -13.63 13.89 22.68
N GLU A 34 -12.34 13.54 22.72
CA GLU A 34 -11.44 13.94 23.79
C GLU A 34 -10.97 15.39 23.61
N PRO A 35 -10.68 16.12 24.70
CA PRO A 35 -10.19 17.48 24.64
C PRO A 35 -8.87 17.62 23.86
N VAL A 36 -8.77 18.70 23.09
CA VAL A 36 -7.58 19.10 22.35
C VAL A 36 -7.24 20.56 22.62
N PHE A 37 -5.99 20.94 22.41
CA PHE A 37 -5.54 22.33 22.51
C PHE A 37 -4.86 22.77 21.22
N TYR A 38 -5.00 24.06 20.91
CA TYR A 38 -4.37 24.68 19.76
C TYR A 38 -2.88 24.92 20.02
N LYS A 39 -2.03 24.44 19.12
CA LYS A 39 -0.60 24.74 19.11
C LYS A 39 -0.31 25.72 17.97
N GLN A 40 -0.16 26.98 18.33
CA GLN A 40 0.26 28.00 17.40
C GLN A 40 1.74 27.82 17.06
N GLY A 41 2.04 27.56 15.79
CA GLY A 41 3.41 27.51 15.31
C GLY A 41 3.82 28.84 14.67
N LYS A 42 5.00 29.35 15.02
CA LYS A 42 5.62 30.48 14.29
C LYS A 42 6.31 30.05 12.98
N VAL A 43 6.69 28.77 12.89
CA VAL A 43 7.43 28.16 11.77
C VAL A 43 6.75 26.87 11.28
N LYS A 44 6.23 26.06 12.21
CA LYS A 44 5.48 24.83 11.88
C LYS A 44 4.01 25.16 11.64
N LEU A 45 3.34 24.36 10.82
CA LEU A 45 1.89 24.48 10.62
C LEU A 45 1.16 24.35 11.97
N SER A 46 0.32 25.34 12.27
CA SER A 46 -0.54 25.31 13.45
C SER A 46 -1.47 24.10 13.38
N HIS A 47 -1.69 23.46 14.53
CA HIS A 47 -2.48 22.23 14.62
C HIS A 47 -3.10 22.07 16.01
N PHE A 48 -4.15 21.28 16.09
CA PHE A 48 -4.71 20.81 17.36
C PHE A 48 -3.99 19.55 17.84
N ALA A 49 -3.77 19.44 19.15
CA ALA A 49 -3.13 18.30 19.78
C ALA A 49 -3.94 17.81 20.98
N HIS A 50 -4.02 16.49 21.17
CA HIS A 50 -4.62 15.92 22.38
C HIS A 50 -3.76 16.22 23.61
N PHE A 51 -4.40 16.46 24.76
CA PHE A 51 -3.72 16.59 26.06
C PHE A 51 -3.06 15.27 26.51
N SER A 52 -3.74 14.15 26.23
CA SER A 52 -3.26 12.78 26.47
C SER A 52 -3.34 11.97 25.17
N ARG A 53 -2.33 11.15 24.89
CA ARG A 53 -2.31 10.29 23.69
C ARG A 53 -3.11 9.01 23.84
N LYS A 54 -3.72 8.75 25.01
CA LYS A 54 -4.42 7.50 25.26
C LYS A 54 -5.81 7.56 24.63
N MET A 55 -6.08 6.65 23.70
CA MET A 55 -7.42 6.21 23.20
C MET A 55 -8.00 6.81 21.91
N CYS A 56 -7.28 7.60 21.10
CA CYS A 56 -7.82 7.99 19.80
C CYS A 56 -7.53 6.94 18.71
N ASN A 57 -8.43 5.96 18.52
CA ASN A 57 -8.29 4.91 17.50
C ASN A 57 -8.32 5.44 16.06
N SER A 58 -8.94 6.59 15.82
CA SER A 58 -8.89 7.29 14.53
C SER A 58 -7.53 7.96 14.28
N PHE A 59 -6.75 8.17 15.34
CA PHE A 59 -5.45 8.82 15.36
C PHE A 59 -4.38 7.79 15.74
N SER A 60 -4.18 6.80 14.87
CA SER A 60 -3.17 5.75 15.09
C SER A 60 -1.73 6.28 15.03
N GLU A 61 -1.54 7.50 14.54
CA GLU A 61 -0.23 8.10 14.27
C GLU A 61 -0.10 9.46 14.95
N GLY A 62 1.08 9.72 15.52
CA GLY A 62 1.43 11.08 15.91
C GLY A 62 1.64 11.89 14.63
N GLU A 63 0.81 12.89 14.40
CA GLU A 63 0.97 13.76 13.24
C GLU A 63 2.36 14.42 13.24
N THR A 64 3.14 14.08 12.22
CA THR A 64 4.44 14.69 11.97
C THR A 64 4.26 15.99 11.19
N PRO A 65 5.25 16.91 11.21
CA PRO A 65 5.21 18.10 10.35
C PRO A 65 5.05 17.77 8.88
N GLU A 66 5.65 16.66 8.43
CA GLU A 66 5.52 16.14 7.07
C GLU A 66 4.08 15.72 6.76
N HIS A 67 3.43 14.98 7.68
CA HIS A 67 2.05 14.56 7.52
C HIS A 67 1.11 15.77 7.40
N LEU A 68 1.26 16.73 8.33
CA LEU A 68 0.52 17.98 8.34
C LEU A 68 0.69 18.79 7.05
N ALA A 69 1.92 18.95 6.56
CA ALA A 69 2.21 19.61 5.29
C ALA A 69 1.55 18.85 4.12
N GLY A 70 1.60 17.52 4.16
CA GLY A 70 0.93 16.62 3.24
C GLY A 70 -0.56 16.90 3.08
N LYS A 71 -1.27 16.93 4.22
CA LYS A 71 -2.70 17.22 4.25
C LYS A 71 -3.02 18.63 3.73
N ASP A 72 -2.27 19.62 4.19
CA ASP A 72 -2.51 21.01 3.79
C ASP A 72 -2.40 21.19 2.28
N PHE A 73 -1.30 20.73 1.67
CA PHE A 73 -1.12 20.93 0.24
C PHE A 73 -2.15 20.13 -0.59
N LEU A 74 -2.48 18.90 -0.17
CA LEU A 74 -3.48 18.08 -0.87
C LEU A 74 -4.88 18.66 -0.74
N CYS A 75 -5.23 19.21 0.42
CA CYS A 75 -6.50 19.90 0.64
C CYS A 75 -6.62 21.11 -0.30
N ASN A 76 -5.58 21.95 -0.32
CA ASN A 76 -5.51 23.11 -1.20
C ASN A 76 -5.58 22.72 -2.69
N TRP A 77 -4.93 21.61 -3.06
CA TRP A 77 -4.94 21.11 -4.43
C TRP A 77 -6.30 20.51 -4.85
N SER A 78 -6.98 19.83 -3.93
CA SER A 78 -8.30 19.24 -4.18
C SER A 78 -9.40 20.28 -4.40
N GLN A 79 -9.21 21.50 -3.87
CA GLN A 79 -10.15 22.65 -3.87
C GLN A 79 -11.48 22.41 -3.15
N THR A 80 -12.12 21.26 -3.36
CA THR A 80 -13.43 20.89 -2.78
C THR A 80 -13.31 19.73 -1.79
N GLY A 81 -12.09 19.26 -1.50
CA GLY A 81 -11.87 18.19 -0.54
C GLY A 81 -12.07 18.68 0.89
N GLU A 82 -12.73 17.85 1.68
CA GLU A 82 -12.99 18.11 3.10
C GLU A 82 -11.86 17.50 3.95
N LEU A 83 -11.14 18.37 4.66
CA LEU A 83 -10.04 17.98 5.52
C LEU A 83 -10.51 17.21 6.75
N GLU A 84 -9.99 16.01 7.03
CA GLU A 84 -10.30 15.25 8.24
C GLU A 84 -11.82 15.03 8.47
N ALA A 85 -12.57 14.77 7.39
CA ALA A 85 -14.00 14.51 7.45
C ALA A 85 -14.29 13.23 8.26
N TYR A 86 -15.00 13.34 9.39
CA TYR A 86 -15.37 12.14 10.15
C TYR A 86 -16.51 11.39 9.45
N LEU A 87 -16.33 10.08 9.26
CA LEU A 87 -17.28 9.19 8.61
C LEU A 87 -17.91 8.26 9.67
N PRO A 88 -19.06 8.62 10.28
CA PRO A 88 -19.58 7.93 11.47
C PRO A 88 -19.90 6.45 11.23
N LYS A 89 -20.43 6.11 10.04
CA LYS A 89 -20.74 4.71 9.65
C LYS A 89 -19.50 3.81 9.67
N LEU A 90 -18.34 4.37 9.35
CA LEU A 90 -17.06 3.65 9.29
C LEU A 90 -16.27 3.81 10.59
N GLN A 91 -16.65 4.76 11.46
CA GLN A 91 -15.84 5.22 12.59
C GLN A 91 -14.39 5.56 12.15
N GLN A 92 -14.28 6.16 10.97
CA GLN A 92 -13.01 6.49 10.34
C GLN A 92 -12.98 7.95 9.92
N ARG A 93 -11.76 8.45 9.73
CA ARG A 93 -11.49 9.81 9.29
C ARG A 93 -10.34 9.74 8.28
N PRO A 94 -10.61 9.87 6.96
CA PRO A 94 -9.54 10.09 5.99
C PRO A 94 -8.86 11.42 6.27
N ASP A 95 -7.63 11.57 5.81
CA ASP A 95 -6.96 12.87 5.90
C ASP A 95 -7.69 13.90 5.05
N ILE A 96 -8.16 13.53 3.85
CA ILE A 96 -9.02 14.36 3.01
C ILE A 96 -10.09 13.48 2.38
N LEU A 97 -11.34 13.92 2.45
CA LEU A 97 -12.45 13.33 1.71
C LEU A 97 -12.71 14.17 0.46
N TYR A 98 -12.52 13.60 -0.72
CA TYR A 98 -12.81 14.27 -2.00
C TYR A 98 -13.83 13.43 -2.78
N ASP A 99 -15.08 13.88 -2.82
CA ASP A 99 -16.20 13.08 -3.35
C ASP A 99 -16.26 11.70 -2.64
N HIS A 100 -16.17 10.59 -3.37
CA HIS A 100 -16.09 9.24 -2.79
C HIS A 100 -14.65 8.75 -2.55
N ILE A 101 -13.65 9.62 -2.66
CA ILE A 101 -12.22 9.27 -2.51
C ILE A 101 -11.74 9.62 -1.12
N ALA A 102 -11.31 8.59 -0.38
CA ALA A 102 -10.69 8.72 0.94
C ALA A 102 -9.17 8.83 0.75
N ILE A 103 -8.64 10.05 0.76
CA ILE A 103 -7.20 10.30 0.59
C ILE A 103 -6.52 10.16 1.95
N GLU A 104 -5.47 9.36 2.01
CA GLU A 104 -4.70 9.05 3.22
C GLU A 104 -3.22 9.32 2.97
N VAL A 105 -2.59 10.10 3.85
CA VAL A 105 -1.16 10.40 3.79
C VAL A 105 -0.44 9.59 4.86
N GLN A 106 0.40 8.66 4.43
CA GLN A 106 1.12 7.74 5.29
C GLN A 106 2.57 8.17 5.45
N CYS A 107 2.92 8.89 6.52
CA CYS A 107 4.29 9.37 6.76
C CYS A 107 5.03 8.62 7.89
N SER A 108 4.32 7.85 8.73
CA SER A 108 4.91 7.14 9.86
C SER A 108 4.57 5.65 9.86
N PHE A 109 4.92 4.92 10.92
CA PHE A 109 4.61 3.48 11.00
C PHE A 109 3.11 3.28 11.27
N LEU A 110 2.46 2.50 10.41
CA LEU A 110 1.13 1.95 10.61
C LEU A 110 1.21 0.42 10.61
N PRO A 111 0.71 -0.27 11.67
CA PRO A 111 0.59 -1.72 11.64
C PRO A 111 -0.18 -2.18 10.41
N ILE A 112 0.30 -3.26 9.78
CA ILE A 112 -0.26 -3.75 8.53
C ILE A 112 -1.73 -4.17 8.68
N GLU A 113 -2.08 -4.74 9.83
CA GLU A 113 -3.44 -5.15 10.17
C GLU A 113 -4.37 -3.93 10.18
N ARG A 114 -3.92 -2.81 10.75
CA ARG A 114 -4.67 -1.55 10.80
C ARG A 114 -4.82 -0.92 9.41
N PHE A 115 -3.77 -0.96 8.59
CA PHE A 115 -3.84 -0.51 7.20
C PHE A 115 -4.88 -1.30 6.39
N VAL A 116 -4.84 -2.64 6.51
CA VAL A 116 -5.78 -3.54 5.82
C VAL A 116 -7.20 -3.30 6.30
N GLU A 117 -7.42 -3.21 7.62
CA GLU A 117 -8.71 -2.90 8.22
C GLU A 117 -9.29 -1.59 7.67
N ARG A 118 -8.52 -0.50 7.73
CA ARG A 118 -8.95 0.82 7.24
C ARG A 118 -9.33 0.79 5.78
N THR A 119 -8.46 0.20 4.96
CA THR A 119 -8.65 0.11 3.51
C THR A 119 -9.90 -0.69 3.16
N GLN A 120 -10.09 -1.85 3.79
CA GLN A 120 -11.27 -2.68 3.56
C GLN A 120 -12.55 -2.01 4.03
N ASN A 121 -12.51 -1.27 5.14
CA ASN A 121 -13.68 -0.57 5.66
C ASN A 121 -14.15 0.54 4.71
N TYR A 122 -13.21 1.29 4.10
CA TYR A 122 -13.54 2.23 3.02
C TYR A 122 -14.21 1.52 1.84
N LEU A 123 -13.57 0.46 1.32
CA LEU A 123 -14.08 -0.28 0.15
C LEU A 123 -15.47 -0.87 0.40
N LYS A 124 -15.72 -1.43 1.59
CA LYS A 124 -17.04 -1.99 1.98
C LYS A 124 -18.15 -0.95 2.01
N HIS A 125 -17.82 0.32 2.24
CA HIS A 125 -18.77 1.42 2.32
C HIS A 125 -18.80 2.30 1.06
N GLY A 126 -18.21 1.84 -0.05
CA GLY A 126 -18.27 2.52 -1.33
C GLY A 126 -17.28 3.68 -1.49
N TYR A 127 -16.31 3.82 -0.59
CA TYR A 127 -15.22 4.79 -0.75
C TYR A 127 -14.03 4.17 -1.49
N TYR A 128 -13.35 4.99 -2.28
CA TYR A 128 -12.10 4.66 -2.96
C TYR A 128 -10.90 5.15 -2.14
N PRO A 129 -10.20 4.28 -1.41
CA PRO A 129 -9.02 4.69 -0.65
C PRO A 129 -7.83 5.01 -1.58
N TRP A 130 -7.29 6.22 -1.44
CA TRP A 130 -6.09 6.67 -2.13
C TRP A 130 -4.96 6.93 -1.13
N TRP A 131 -4.06 5.96 -0.98
CA TRP A 131 -2.93 6.02 -0.05
C TRP A 131 -1.70 6.65 -0.72
N LEU A 132 -1.15 7.67 -0.06
CA LEU A 132 0.02 8.43 -0.46
C LEU A 132 1.13 8.27 0.59
N PHE A 133 2.21 7.59 0.24
CA PHE A 133 3.32 7.37 1.17
C PHE A 133 4.29 8.54 1.19
N GLY A 134 4.67 8.98 2.39
CA GLY A 134 5.58 10.10 2.61
C GLY A 134 7.05 9.83 2.26
N GLU A 135 7.90 10.82 2.53
CA GLU A 135 9.33 10.84 2.26
C GLU A 135 10.11 9.74 2.98
N ASN A 136 9.70 9.40 4.21
CA ASN A 136 10.33 8.33 5.01
C ASN A 136 10.15 6.93 4.41
N PHE A 137 9.21 6.75 3.47
CA PHE A 137 9.03 5.52 2.71
C PHE A 137 9.95 5.46 1.48
N SER A 138 11.23 5.77 1.69
CA SER A 138 12.27 5.68 0.67
C SER A 138 12.23 4.31 0.00
N LEU A 139 11.94 4.31 -1.30
CA LEU A 139 11.93 3.09 -2.09
C LEU A 139 13.38 2.67 -2.34
N LYS A 140 13.71 1.49 -1.83
CA LYS A 140 14.97 0.80 -2.10
C LYS A 140 14.66 -0.47 -2.89
N ASN A 141 15.64 -1.34 -3.07
CA ASN A 141 15.44 -2.67 -3.66
C ASN A 141 14.63 -3.65 -2.78
N LYS A 142 14.09 -3.19 -1.64
CA LYS A 142 13.21 -3.94 -0.74
C LYS A 142 11.96 -3.11 -0.43
N PHE A 143 10.79 -3.72 -0.59
CA PHE A 143 9.52 -3.15 -0.18
C PHE A 143 9.13 -3.71 1.20
N THR A 144 8.68 -2.84 2.10
CA THR A 144 8.07 -3.26 3.37
C THR A 144 6.69 -3.87 3.12
N ASN A 145 6.16 -4.61 4.10
CA ASN A 145 4.79 -5.13 4.01
C ASN A 145 3.75 -4.03 3.82
N LEU A 146 3.95 -2.88 4.47
CA LEU A 146 3.05 -1.73 4.33
C LEU A 146 3.12 -1.12 2.92
N GLN A 147 4.33 -0.97 2.35
CA GLN A 147 4.49 -0.51 0.96
C GLN A 147 3.87 -1.49 -0.03
N LYS A 148 4.03 -2.81 0.20
CA LYS A 148 3.38 -3.86 -0.59
C LYS A 148 1.85 -3.73 -0.52
N ALA A 149 1.29 -3.56 0.66
CA ALA A 149 -0.15 -3.43 0.86
C ALA A 149 -0.77 -2.18 0.23
N GLY A 150 -0.03 -1.09 0.20
CA GLY A 150 -0.43 0.15 -0.46
C GLY A 150 -0.26 0.15 -1.98
N THR A 151 0.18 -0.95 -2.58
CA THR A 151 0.25 -1.04 -4.05
C THR A 151 -1.11 -1.25 -4.67
N TYR A 152 -1.28 -0.65 -5.84
CA TYR A 152 -2.42 -0.80 -6.73
C TYR A 152 -2.04 -1.67 -7.92
N TYR A 153 -3.04 -2.27 -8.56
CA TYR A 153 -2.85 -3.11 -9.73
C TYR A 153 -3.80 -2.69 -10.86
N HIS A 154 -3.24 -2.49 -12.05
CA HIS A 154 -4.01 -2.36 -13.27
C HIS A 154 -3.64 -3.47 -14.26
N ARG A 155 -4.64 -4.17 -14.82
CA ARG A 155 -4.43 -5.35 -15.67
C ARG A 155 -3.45 -5.12 -16.84
N ARG A 156 -3.50 -3.94 -17.46
CA ARG A 156 -2.60 -3.53 -18.55
C ARG A 156 -1.36 -2.79 -18.08
N GLY A 157 -1.46 -2.04 -16.97
CA GLY A 157 -0.41 -1.12 -16.49
C GLY A 157 0.55 -1.75 -15.48
N GLY A 158 0.20 -2.90 -14.94
CA GLY A 158 0.94 -3.57 -13.88
C GLY A 158 0.74 -2.91 -12.52
N LEU A 159 1.72 -3.12 -11.65
CA LEU A 159 1.73 -2.64 -10.27
C LEU A 159 2.24 -1.20 -10.18
N TYR A 160 1.63 -0.43 -9.30
CA TYR A 160 2.04 0.94 -8.99
C TYR A 160 1.75 1.33 -7.54
N LEU A 161 2.42 2.38 -7.08
CA LEU A 161 2.36 2.94 -5.73
C LEU A 161 2.43 4.46 -5.84
N TRP A 162 1.72 5.16 -4.98
CA TRP A 162 1.77 6.62 -4.93
C TRP A 162 2.56 7.12 -3.73
N LEU A 163 3.38 8.14 -3.96
CA LEU A 163 4.09 8.86 -2.91
C LEU A 163 3.67 10.33 -2.88
N SER A 164 3.65 10.89 -1.68
CA SER A 164 3.54 12.32 -1.41
C SER A 164 4.92 12.85 -1.03
N LYS A 165 5.37 13.90 -1.73
CA LYS A 165 6.61 14.62 -1.49
C LYS A 165 6.25 16.03 -1.05
N ALA A 166 5.92 16.12 0.25
CA ALA A 166 5.31 17.31 0.81
C ALA A 166 6.25 18.51 0.82
N SER A 167 7.55 18.30 1.04
CA SER A 167 8.53 19.39 1.02
C SER A 167 8.70 20.00 -0.37
N GLU A 168 8.58 19.18 -1.42
CA GLU A 168 8.64 19.62 -2.82
C GLU A 168 7.28 19.97 -3.43
N LYS A 169 6.17 19.72 -2.72
CA LYS A 169 4.78 19.82 -3.24
C LYS A 169 4.57 19.00 -4.52
N GLU A 170 5.10 17.77 -4.52
CA GLU A 170 4.97 16.84 -5.64
C GLU A 170 4.21 15.56 -5.25
N ILE A 171 3.56 14.97 -6.24
CA ILE A 171 3.02 13.61 -6.18
C ILE A 171 3.81 12.75 -7.13
N TRP A 172 4.27 11.60 -6.64
CA TRP A 172 5.04 10.65 -7.44
C TRP A 172 4.23 9.38 -7.68
N LEU A 173 4.26 8.90 -8.92
CA LEU A 173 3.80 7.57 -9.28
C LEU A 173 5.01 6.68 -9.48
N VAL A 174 5.10 5.65 -8.64
CA VAL A 174 6.06 4.58 -8.75
C VAL A 174 5.35 3.46 -9.49
N TYR A 175 5.80 3.09 -10.68
CA TYR A 175 5.08 2.18 -11.56
C TYR A 175 6.02 1.20 -12.24
N HIS A 176 5.44 0.20 -12.92
CA HIS A 176 6.18 -0.96 -13.43
C HIS A 176 6.97 -1.64 -12.32
N ILE A 177 6.36 -1.71 -11.13
CA ILE A 177 6.96 -2.38 -9.98
C ILE A 177 7.08 -3.86 -10.31
N GLY A 178 8.31 -4.37 -10.27
CA GLY A 178 8.63 -5.75 -10.51
C GLY A 178 9.68 -6.24 -9.52
N TRP A 179 10.00 -7.52 -9.61
CA TRP A 179 10.99 -8.17 -8.77
C TRP A 179 11.95 -8.98 -9.62
N HIS A 180 13.22 -9.02 -9.24
CA HIS A 180 14.28 -9.81 -9.87
C HIS A 180 15.06 -10.58 -8.81
N TYR A 181 15.33 -11.87 -9.04
CA TYR A 181 15.96 -12.76 -8.07
C TYR A 181 17.31 -12.27 -7.53
N GLN A 182 18.16 -11.66 -8.37
CA GLN A 182 19.40 -11.00 -7.95
C GLN A 182 19.23 -9.57 -7.41
N ARG A 183 18.43 -8.73 -8.09
CA ARG A 183 18.42 -7.27 -7.86
C ARG A 183 17.38 -6.82 -6.82
N GLY A 184 16.43 -7.69 -6.49
CA GLY A 184 15.26 -7.34 -5.68
C GLY A 184 14.24 -6.55 -6.49
N PHE A 185 13.54 -5.63 -5.84
CA PHE A 185 12.51 -4.83 -6.49
C PHE A 185 13.09 -3.76 -7.42
N PHE A 186 12.44 -3.53 -8.54
CA PHE A 186 12.74 -2.46 -9.50
C PHE A 186 11.45 -1.76 -9.93
N TYR A 187 11.56 -0.50 -10.37
CA TYR A 187 10.43 0.34 -10.74
C TYR A 187 10.86 1.53 -11.57
N ARG A 188 9.89 2.29 -12.09
CA ARG A 188 10.04 3.60 -12.70
C ARG A 188 9.29 4.65 -11.88
N VAL A 189 9.66 5.91 -12.03
CA VAL A 189 9.04 7.04 -11.32
C VAL A 189 8.56 8.09 -12.33
N LYS A 190 7.33 8.57 -12.14
CA LYS A 190 6.82 9.82 -12.72
C LYS A 190 6.53 10.78 -11.57
N LYS A 191 6.73 12.06 -11.81
CA LYS A 191 6.59 13.12 -10.81
C LYS A 191 5.72 14.23 -11.38
N TRP A 192 4.84 14.77 -10.55
CA TRP A 192 4.02 15.92 -10.90
C TRP A 192 4.03 16.92 -9.75
N PRO A 193 4.41 18.18 -10.01
CA PRO A 193 4.05 19.28 -9.13
C PRO A 193 2.53 19.40 -9.07
N ILE A 194 1.96 19.65 -7.89
CA ILE A 194 0.50 19.75 -7.75
C ILE A 194 -0.14 20.84 -8.61
N TYR A 195 0.59 21.90 -8.94
CA TYR A 195 0.08 22.98 -9.79
C TYR A 195 0.03 22.62 -11.29
N SER A 196 0.65 21.51 -11.68
CA SER A 196 0.78 21.12 -13.09
C SER A 196 -0.45 20.40 -13.65
N LEU A 197 -1.24 19.74 -12.79
CA LEU A 197 -2.40 18.94 -13.18
C LEU A 197 -3.50 19.08 -12.13
N LYS A 198 -4.75 18.94 -12.55
CA LYS A 198 -5.87 18.85 -11.60
C LYS A 198 -5.88 17.46 -10.95
N LEU A 199 -6.29 17.40 -9.69
CA LEU A 199 -6.35 16.15 -8.92
C LEU A 199 -7.13 15.05 -9.64
N ASN A 200 -8.28 15.38 -10.24
CA ASN A 200 -9.11 14.43 -10.98
C ASN A 200 -8.40 13.77 -12.18
N GLN A 201 -7.42 14.44 -12.79
CA GLN A 201 -6.64 13.88 -13.90
C GLN A 201 -5.70 12.77 -13.41
N LEU A 202 -5.17 12.84 -12.18
CA LEU A 202 -4.33 11.78 -11.64
C LEU A 202 -5.11 10.48 -11.37
N PHE A 203 -6.39 10.57 -10.98
CA PHE A 203 -7.23 9.36 -10.81
C PHE A 203 -7.43 8.58 -12.10
N THR A 204 -7.35 9.27 -13.25
CA THR A 204 -7.43 8.64 -14.58
C THR A 204 -6.07 8.21 -15.13
N THR A 205 -4.98 8.52 -14.43
CA THR A 205 -3.62 8.19 -14.89
C THR A 205 -3.36 6.70 -14.69
N ILE A 206 -3.40 5.96 -15.79
CA ILE A 206 -3.07 4.54 -15.80
C ILE A 206 -1.60 4.38 -16.26
N PRO A 207 -0.78 3.58 -15.55
CA PRO A 207 0.56 3.26 -16.04
C PRO A 207 0.51 2.62 -17.43
N SER A 208 1.48 2.96 -18.28
CA SER A 208 1.65 2.29 -19.58
C SER A 208 1.95 0.80 -19.40
N LYS A 209 1.92 0.02 -20.48
CA LYS A 209 2.27 -1.40 -20.43
C LYS A 209 3.70 -1.57 -19.86
N PRO A 210 3.91 -2.45 -18.86
CA PRO A 210 5.25 -2.71 -18.33
C PRO A 210 6.14 -3.39 -19.39
N PRO A 211 7.46 -3.16 -19.35
CA PRO A 211 8.40 -3.88 -20.20
C PRO A 211 8.35 -5.39 -19.89
N SER A 212 8.73 -6.21 -20.86
CA SER A 212 8.88 -7.66 -20.63
C SER A 212 9.98 -7.91 -19.60
N LEU A 213 9.67 -8.69 -18.58
CA LEU A 213 10.68 -9.21 -17.67
C LEU A 213 11.48 -10.28 -18.40
N GLN A 214 12.80 -10.22 -18.30
CA GLN A 214 13.70 -11.21 -18.87
C GLN A 214 14.77 -11.57 -17.85
N TRP A 215 14.95 -12.86 -17.65
CA TRP A 215 16.14 -13.43 -17.02
C TRP A 215 16.34 -14.86 -17.52
N ASP A 216 17.52 -15.41 -17.25
CA ASP A 216 17.85 -16.79 -17.54
C ASP A 216 17.31 -17.72 -16.43
N ALA A 217 16.39 -18.61 -16.79
CA ALA A 217 15.78 -19.60 -15.90
C ALA A 217 16.82 -20.48 -15.20
N LYS A 218 17.89 -20.88 -15.90
CA LYS A 218 18.97 -21.72 -15.34
C LYS A 218 19.76 -20.95 -14.29
N GLN A 219 19.98 -19.65 -14.50
CA GLN A 219 20.63 -18.79 -13.51
C GLN A 219 19.77 -18.58 -12.27
N TYR A 220 18.45 -18.43 -12.44
CA TYR A 220 17.55 -18.33 -11.29
C TYR A 220 17.55 -19.63 -10.48
N ARG A 221 17.47 -20.79 -11.15
CA ARG A 221 17.62 -22.11 -10.51
C ARG A 221 18.91 -22.23 -9.71
N PHE A 222 20.05 -21.88 -10.31
CA PHE A 222 21.34 -21.87 -9.62
C PHE A 222 21.31 -20.95 -8.38
N PHE A 223 20.65 -19.80 -8.48
CA PHE A 223 20.49 -18.88 -7.35
C PHE A 223 19.67 -19.47 -6.21
N ILE A 224 18.60 -20.23 -6.51
CA ILE A 224 17.83 -20.97 -5.49
C ILE A 224 18.70 -21.99 -4.79
N TYR A 225 19.55 -22.73 -5.51
CA TYR A 225 20.48 -23.69 -4.89
C TYR A 225 21.48 -23.01 -3.98
N LYS A 226 22.00 -21.84 -4.39
CA LYS A 226 22.86 -21.03 -3.52
C LYS A 226 22.13 -20.63 -2.24
N LYS A 227 20.87 -20.16 -2.33
CA LYS A 227 20.06 -19.82 -1.14
C LYS A 227 19.82 -21.03 -0.23
N LEU A 228 19.59 -22.21 -0.82
CA LEU A 228 19.39 -23.46 -0.09
C LEU A 228 20.66 -23.91 0.63
N GLY A 229 21.82 -23.87 -0.04
CA GLY A 229 23.13 -24.17 0.56
C GLY A 229 23.51 -23.20 1.68
N GLN A 230 23.08 -21.94 1.58
CA GLN A 230 23.18 -20.93 2.64
C GLN A 230 22.15 -21.10 3.78
N LYS A 231 21.30 -22.13 3.71
CA LYS A 231 20.24 -22.41 4.68
C LYS A 231 19.32 -21.21 4.95
N GLN A 232 18.98 -20.45 3.90
CA GLN A 232 18.02 -19.35 4.05
C GLN A 232 16.66 -19.90 4.47
N ARG A 233 16.17 -19.49 5.64
CA ARG A 233 14.97 -20.05 6.30
C ARG A 233 13.77 -20.20 5.36
N LYS A 234 13.44 -19.18 4.57
CA LYS A 234 12.32 -19.21 3.62
C LYS A 234 12.48 -20.27 2.53
N ILE A 235 13.68 -20.45 2.01
CA ILE A 235 13.96 -21.42 0.94
C ILE A 235 14.02 -22.84 1.48
N VAL A 236 14.58 -23.04 2.68
CA VAL A 236 14.55 -24.34 3.37
C VAL A 236 13.10 -24.76 3.63
N TYR A 237 12.27 -23.86 4.17
CA TYR A 237 10.84 -24.10 4.36
C TYR A 237 10.12 -24.48 3.06
N LEU A 238 10.40 -23.77 1.97
CA LEU A 238 9.79 -24.04 0.67
C LEU A 238 10.25 -25.40 0.09
N GLN A 239 11.52 -25.75 0.28
CA GLN A 239 12.06 -27.07 -0.08
C GLN A 239 11.39 -28.19 0.74
N GLU A 240 11.18 -28.00 2.05
CA GLU A 240 10.47 -28.99 2.91
C GLU A 240 9.05 -29.23 2.41
N LYS A 241 8.32 -28.16 2.05
CA LYS A 241 6.98 -28.26 1.45
C LYS A 241 6.96 -29.02 0.14
N LEU A 242 7.95 -28.78 -0.72
CA LEU A 242 8.13 -29.52 -1.97
C LEU A 242 8.45 -31.01 -1.69
N TYR A 243 9.34 -31.28 -0.72
CA TYR A 243 9.76 -32.63 -0.38
C TYR A 243 8.60 -33.50 0.13
N LEU A 244 7.71 -32.93 0.95
CA LEU A 244 6.48 -33.60 1.40
C LEU A 244 5.53 -33.96 0.24
N LEU A 245 5.69 -33.31 -0.91
CA LEU A 245 4.94 -33.59 -2.14
C LEU A 245 5.74 -34.43 -3.15
N GLY A 246 6.83 -35.06 -2.70
CA GLY A 246 7.65 -35.99 -3.48
C GLY A 246 8.52 -35.33 -4.54
N THR A 247 8.89 -34.06 -4.36
CA THR A 247 9.74 -33.32 -5.31
C THR A 247 10.76 -32.45 -4.58
N THR A 248 11.74 -31.95 -5.31
CA THR A 248 12.68 -30.93 -4.84
C THR A 248 12.75 -29.76 -5.82
N PHE A 249 13.46 -28.67 -5.49
CA PHE A 249 13.77 -27.64 -6.50
C PHE A 249 14.53 -28.23 -7.69
N GLN A 250 15.34 -29.27 -7.48
CA GLN A 250 16.12 -29.92 -8.53
C GLN A 250 15.26 -30.60 -9.58
N ASP A 251 14.09 -31.08 -9.18
CA ASP A 251 13.18 -31.82 -10.04
C ASP A 251 12.19 -30.90 -10.79
N LEU A 252 12.16 -29.61 -10.46
CA LEU A 252 11.25 -28.67 -11.12
C LEU A 252 11.72 -28.37 -12.56
N PRO A 253 10.82 -28.39 -13.55
CA PRO A 253 11.17 -28.08 -14.94
C PRO A 253 11.62 -26.62 -15.12
N ASP A 254 12.40 -26.34 -16.17
CA ASP A 254 13.01 -25.01 -16.41
C ASP A 254 11.96 -23.89 -16.47
N TRP A 255 10.79 -24.18 -17.06
CA TRP A 255 9.70 -23.19 -17.16
C TRP A 255 9.21 -22.69 -15.79
N CYS A 256 9.36 -23.49 -14.72
CA CYS A 256 9.03 -23.05 -13.36
C CYS A 256 9.87 -21.85 -12.93
N TYR A 257 11.07 -21.67 -13.48
CA TYR A 257 12.02 -20.61 -13.17
C TYR A 257 11.91 -19.40 -14.12
N GLU A 258 10.96 -19.38 -15.05
CA GLU A 258 10.76 -18.25 -15.96
C GLU A 258 10.30 -16.99 -15.21
N PRO A 259 10.68 -15.77 -15.67
CA PRO A 259 10.26 -14.54 -15.03
C PRO A 259 8.74 -14.38 -15.07
N SER A 260 8.22 -13.72 -14.04
CA SER A 260 6.80 -13.43 -13.90
C SER A 260 6.58 -12.12 -13.18
N ARG A 261 5.56 -11.37 -13.61
CA ARG A 261 5.08 -10.20 -12.87
C ARG A 261 4.53 -10.56 -11.49
N TYR A 262 4.16 -11.81 -11.26
CA TYR A 262 3.60 -12.27 -9.98
C TYR A 262 4.65 -12.57 -8.92
N HIS A 263 5.95 -12.54 -9.26
CA HIS A 263 7.03 -12.58 -8.27
C HIS A 263 6.97 -11.41 -7.28
N PHE A 264 6.29 -10.31 -7.62
CA PHE A 264 6.05 -9.24 -6.65
C PHE A 264 5.27 -9.72 -5.42
N PHE A 265 4.29 -10.61 -5.62
CA PHE A 265 3.44 -11.13 -4.56
C PHE A 265 4.09 -12.30 -3.83
N PHE A 266 4.63 -13.25 -4.59
CA PHE A 266 5.08 -14.54 -4.05
C PHE A 266 6.60 -14.68 -3.96
N GLU A 267 7.38 -13.79 -4.57
CA GLU A 267 8.84 -13.92 -4.69
C GLU A 267 9.22 -15.35 -5.12
N ASP A 268 10.10 -16.03 -4.37
CA ASP A 268 10.50 -17.42 -4.65
C ASP A 268 9.36 -18.44 -4.40
N GLU A 269 8.33 -18.11 -3.61
CA GLU A 269 7.20 -19.01 -3.37
C GLU A 269 6.38 -19.27 -4.64
N LEU A 270 6.54 -18.44 -5.68
CA LEU A 270 5.93 -18.70 -6.99
C LEU A 270 6.35 -20.05 -7.57
N LEU A 271 7.54 -20.54 -7.24
CA LEU A 271 8.02 -21.87 -7.64
C LEU A 271 7.11 -22.98 -7.11
N PHE A 272 6.63 -22.85 -5.86
CA PHE A 272 5.68 -23.80 -5.27
C PHE A 272 4.31 -23.72 -5.94
N LEU A 273 3.82 -22.51 -6.24
CA LEU A 273 2.57 -22.33 -6.99
C LEU A 273 2.64 -23.00 -8.37
N ARG A 274 3.76 -22.85 -9.08
CA ARG A 274 4.00 -23.49 -10.38
C ARG A 274 4.15 -25.00 -10.28
N PHE A 275 4.77 -25.51 -9.21
CA PHE A 275 4.78 -26.94 -8.93
C PHE A 275 3.37 -27.51 -8.69
N CYS A 276 2.55 -26.87 -7.85
CA CYS A 276 1.17 -27.30 -7.63
C CYS A 276 0.37 -27.37 -8.94
N TYR A 277 0.68 -26.51 -9.92
CA TYR A 277 0.04 -26.56 -11.24
C TYR A 277 0.33 -27.89 -11.95
N LEU A 278 1.55 -28.42 -11.87
CA LEU A 278 1.91 -29.73 -12.44
C LEU A 278 1.16 -30.90 -11.79
N LYS A 279 0.65 -30.70 -10.58
CA LYS A 279 -0.06 -31.70 -9.78
C LYS A 279 -1.57 -31.50 -9.77
N SER A 280 -2.09 -30.65 -10.66
CA SER A 280 -3.50 -30.28 -10.68
C SER A 280 -4.08 -30.35 -12.09
N HIS A 281 -5.33 -30.79 -12.20
CA HIS A 281 -6.07 -30.87 -13.47
C HIS A 281 -7.03 -29.70 -13.68
N SER A 282 -7.25 -28.88 -12.66
CA SER A 282 -8.15 -27.72 -12.72
C SER A 282 -7.65 -26.55 -11.87
N PHE A 283 -8.19 -25.35 -12.12
CA PHE A 283 -7.92 -24.17 -11.29
C PHE A 283 -8.34 -24.38 -9.83
N ILE A 284 -9.46 -25.09 -9.59
CA ILE A 284 -10.00 -25.29 -8.24
C ILE A 284 -9.06 -26.19 -7.43
N GLU A 285 -8.62 -27.30 -8.03
CA GLU A 285 -7.66 -28.21 -7.41
C GLU A 285 -6.32 -27.51 -7.13
N TRP A 286 -5.80 -26.76 -8.11
CA TRP A 286 -4.60 -25.96 -7.95
C TRP A 286 -4.73 -24.95 -6.82
N ALA A 287 -5.83 -24.18 -6.80
CA ALA A 287 -6.10 -23.20 -5.76
C ALA A 287 -6.25 -23.84 -4.36
N HIS A 288 -6.72 -25.09 -4.29
CA HIS A 288 -6.75 -25.85 -3.05
C HIS A 288 -5.34 -26.25 -2.60
N GLN A 289 -4.52 -26.79 -3.51
CA GLN A 289 -3.16 -27.23 -3.19
C GLN A 289 -2.26 -26.09 -2.71
N ILE A 290 -2.31 -24.91 -3.35
CA ILE A 290 -1.45 -23.79 -2.97
C ILE A 290 -1.73 -23.24 -1.56
N LYS A 291 -2.88 -23.55 -0.95
CA LYS A 291 -3.19 -23.16 0.44
C LYS A 291 -2.19 -23.75 1.44
N GLN A 292 -1.53 -24.86 1.11
CA GLN A 292 -0.51 -25.49 1.96
C GLN A 292 0.68 -24.59 2.27
N LEU A 293 0.89 -23.55 1.46
CA LEU A 293 1.94 -22.53 1.64
C LEU A 293 1.62 -21.56 2.80
N ASN A 294 0.34 -21.41 3.17
CA ASN A 294 -0.11 -20.43 4.18
C ASN A 294 0.38 -18.99 3.91
N HIS A 295 0.51 -18.59 2.65
CA HIS A 295 0.95 -17.25 2.28
C HIS A 295 -0.09 -16.19 2.69
N PRO A 296 0.27 -15.18 3.52
CA PRO A 296 -0.66 -14.14 3.91
C PRO A 296 -0.94 -13.17 2.76
N TRP A 297 -2.21 -12.89 2.47
CA TRP A 297 -2.57 -11.89 1.46
C TRP A 297 -2.62 -10.49 2.07
N LEU A 298 -1.57 -9.71 1.82
CA LEU A 298 -1.40 -8.37 2.41
C LEU A 298 -1.94 -7.22 1.53
N TYR A 299 -2.63 -7.51 0.42
CA TYR A 299 -2.92 -6.52 -0.63
C TYR A 299 -4.42 -6.18 -0.67
N PRO A 300 -4.93 -5.31 0.21
CA PRO A 300 -6.37 -5.02 0.29
C PRO A 300 -6.93 -4.32 -0.96
N LEU A 301 -6.06 -3.67 -1.74
CA LEU A 301 -6.40 -2.95 -2.98
C LEU A 301 -6.33 -3.83 -4.23
N ILE A 302 -5.93 -5.10 -4.09
CA ILE A 302 -5.68 -6.00 -5.22
C ILE A 302 -6.44 -7.31 -4.99
N SER A 303 -7.22 -7.71 -6.01
CA SER A 303 -7.97 -8.97 -5.97
C SER A 303 -7.03 -10.18 -5.98
N GLN A 304 -6.96 -10.90 -4.86
CA GLN A 304 -6.21 -12.17 -4.79
C GLN A 304 -6.67 -13.15 -5.86
N LYS A 305 -7.99 -13.25 -6.07
CA LYS A 305 -8.58 -14.12 -7.08
C LYS A 305 -8.07 -13.78 -8.48
N GLU A 306 -8.01 -12.50 -8.84
CA GLU A 306 -7.50 -12.06 -10.14
C GLU A 306 -6.03 -12.45 -10.33
N ILE A 307 -5.20 -12.23 -9.30
CA ILE A 307 -3.77 -12.56 -9.35
C ILE A 307 -3.57 -14.07 -9.47
N LEU A 308 -4.28 -14.88 -8.68
CA LEU A 308 -4.19 -16.34 -8.74
C LEU A 308 -4.66 -16.89 -10.09
N GLN A 309 -5.76 -16.39 -10.65
CA GLN A 309 -6.19 -16.74 -12.01
C GLN A 309 -5.12 -16.34 -13.04
N GLY A 310 -4.52 -15.17 -12.86
CA GLY A 310 -3.43 -14.69 -13.69
C GLY A 310 -2.20 -15.60 -13.68
N ILE A 311 -1.84 -16.16 -12.52
CA ILE A 311 -0.74 -17.13 -12.36
C ILE A 311 -1.08 -18.45 -13.05
N TYR A 312 -2.28 -18.98 -12.82
CA TYR A 312 -2.72 -20.23 -13.43
C TYR A 312 -2.68 -20.18 -14.97
N LEU A 313 -3.21 -19.09 -15.55
CA LEU A 313 -3.15 -18.85 -17.00
C LEU A 313 -1.72 -18.66 -17.52
N GLU A 314 -0.82 -18.11 -16.71
CA GLU A 314 0.61 -18.01 -17.06
C GLU A 314 1.26 -19.39 -17.10
N CYS A 315 0.97 -20.26 -16.12
CA CYS A 315 1.46 -21.65 -16.09
C CYS A 315 1.02 -22.42 -17.33
N GLN A 316 -0.27 -22.34 -17.72
CA GLN A 316 -0.79 -22.95 -18.95
C GLN A 316 0.00 -22.55 -20.20
N LYS A 317 0.39 -21.27 -20.30
CA LYS A 317 1.16 -20.76 -21.44
C LYS A 317 2.63 -21.16 -21.42
N LEU A 318 3.22 -21.34 -20.24
CA LEU A 318 4.62 -21.70 -20.08
C LEU A 318 4.86 -23.19 -20.27
N VAL A 319 3.92 -24.04 -19.85
CA VAL A 319 4.02 -25.50 -20.00
C VAL A 319 3.89 -25.94 -21.47
N GLY A 320 3.17 -25.15 -22.28
CA GLY A 320 3.04 -25.41 -23.73
C GLY A 320 4.19 -24.87 -24.58
N LYS A 321 5.24 -24.31 -23.97
CA LYS A 321 6.47 -23.86 -24.63
C LYS A 321 7.61 -24.80 -24.29
#